data_AF-A0A199NRZ1-F1
#
_entry.id   AF-A0A199NRZ1-F1
#
_cell.length_a   1.000
_cell.length_b   1.000
_cell.length_c   1.000
_cell.angle_alpha   90.00
_cell.angle_beta   90.00
_cell.angle_gamma   90.00
#
_symmetry.space_group_name_H-M   'P 1'
#
loop_
_entity.id
_entity.type
_entity.pdbx_description
1 polymer ?
#
loop_
_entity_poly.entity_id
_entity_poly.type
_entity_poly.pdbx_seq_one_letter_code
_entity_poly.pdbx_strand_id
1 'polypeptide(L)'
;MTTTPTAATGITGTAATGSGMGNGSGRSPRRAAARTASRVGHPRRRPLRTGAVLTLTGLLGLGLSACGGGGETASSADPTASASASAAGALTAEDVWVKAGDSGMTSAFGHVVNHTDHTVRIVGAESPAAGSVQLHETAQEAGGSSTMREKEDGFTIEPGQSLELSPGGNHVMLMDLRCALLAGDETQLVLRTEGDGQLRVSAPIRDYAGAQEHYDPTAEASADANHGEHEGHGEHDGHAGHGMNSGEPSDGAASALPRCSG
;
A
#
# COMPACT_ATOMS: atom_id res chain seq x y z
N MET A 1 10.09 -49.17 30.05
CA MET A 1 8.67 -49.35 29.71
C MET A 1 8.59 -49.26 28.20
N THR A 2 8.30 -50.38 27.57
CA THR A 2 8.41 -50.64 26.13
C THR A 2 7.11 -50.24 25.45
N THR A 3 7.16 -49.34 24.47
CA THR A 3 5.98 -48.97 23.68
C THR A 3 6.13 -49.54 22.27
N THR A 4 5.25 -50.49 21.95
CA THR A 4 5.09 -51.17 20.67
C THR A 4 4.25 -50.31 19.71
N PRO A 5 4.56 -50.22 18.40
CA PRO A 5 3.65 -49.63 17.42
C PRO A 5 2.62 -50.67 16.89
N THR A 6 1.35 -50.26 16.80
CA THR A 6 0.25 -51.04 16.18
C THR A 6 0.18 -50.75 14.68
N ALA A 7 0.11 -51.83 13.90
CA ALA A 7 0.16 -51.86 12.45
C ALA A 7 -1.15 -51.40 11.78
N ALA A 8 -0.98 -50.76 10.62
CA ALA A 8 -2.02 -50.44 9.66
C ALA A 8 -2.51 -51.70 8.91
N THR A 9 -3.83 -51.85 8.80
CA THR A 9 -4.48 -52.83 7.92
C THR A 9 -5.26 -52.07 6.85
N GLY A 10 -4.94 -52.35 5.58
CA GLY A 10 -5.64 -51.80 4.43
C GLY A 10 -6.95 -52.53 4.15
N ILE A 11 -7.82 -51.88 3.38
CA ILE A 11 -8.90 -52.53 2.62
C ILE A 11 -9.04 -51.89 1.24
N THR A 12 -9.10 -52.78 0.28
CA THR A 12 -9.20 -52.64 -1.17
C THR A 12 -10.59 -52.26 -1.66
N GLY A 13 -10.63 -51.44 -2.72
CA GLY A 13 -11.48 -51.64 -3.90
C GLY A 13 -12.88 -51.01 -3.87
N THR A 14 -13.21 -50.24 -4.91
CA THR A 14 -14.31 -50.53 -5.85
C THR A 14 -14.18 -49.58 -7.05
N ALA A 15 -13.98 -50.14 -8.23
CA ALA A 15 -14.07 -49.46 -9.51
C ALA A 15 -15.55 -49.39 -9.92
N ALA A 16 -16.03 -48.21 -10.30
CA ALA A 16 -17.34 -48.04 -10.92
C ALA A 16 -17.18 -47.45 -12.33
N THR A 17 -17.50 -48.30 -13.29
CA THR A 17 -17.60 -48.05 -14.73
C THR A 17 -18.82 -47.19 -15.02
N GLY A 18 -18.65 -46.08 -15.75
CA GLY A 18 -19.74 -45.24 -16.23
C GLY A 18 -19.54 -44.86 -17.69
N SER A 19 -20.02 -45.72 -18.58
CA SER A 19 -20.15 -45.48 -20.02
C SER A 19 -21.35 -44.57 -20.31
N GLY A 20 -21.19 -43.63 -21.26
CA GLY A 20 -22.20 -43.50 -22.31
C GLY A 20 -22.55 -42.11 -22.85
N MET A 21 -22.27 -41.95 -24.16
CA MET A 21 -23.03 -41.22 -25.21
C MET A 21 -23.33 -39.71 -25.00
N GLY A 22 -23.05 -38.76 -25.90
CA GLY A 22 -22.82 -38.77 -27.35
C GLY A 22 -23.65 -37.65 -28.03
N ASN A 23 -23.10 -37.03 -29.08
CA ASN A 23 -23.62 -35.95 -29.96
C ASN A 23 -23.58 -34.49 -29.44
N GLY A 24 -23.12 -33.49 -30.20
CA GLY A 24 -22.62 -33.51 -31.58
C GLY A 24 -22.19 -32.12 -32.07
N SER A 25 -21.25 -32.14 -33.01
CA SER A 25 -21.17 -31.31 -34.22
C SER A 25 -21.12 -29.78 -34.07
N GLY A 26 -19.91 -29.23 -34.07
CA GLY A 26 -19.63 -27.82 -34.33
C GLY A 26 -18.26 -27.62 -34.99
N ARG A 27 -18.26 -27.56 -36.32
CA ARG A 27 -17.10 -27.44 -37.24
C ARG A 27 -16.04 -26.41 -36.84
N SER A 28 -14.77 -26.82 -36.95
CA SER A 28 -13.64 -25.93 -37.25
C SER A 28 -13.83 -25.23 -38.62
N PRO A 29 -13.20 -24.08 -38.81
CA PRO A 29 -12.13 -24.10 -39.81
C PRO A 29 -10.78 -23.66 -39.26
N ARG A 30 -9.80 -24.43 -39.71
CA ARG A 30 -8.37 -24.14 -39.76
C ARG A 30 -8.13 -22.71 -40.23
N ARG A 31 -7.29 -21.96 -39.50
CA ARG A 31 -6.40 -21.00 -40.14
C ARG A 31 -4.99 -21.18 -39.60
N ALA A 32 -4.18 -21.76 -40.49
CA ALA A 32 -2.75 -21.84 -40.39
C ALA A 32 -2.10 -20.47 -40.62
N ALA A 33 -0.88 -20.34 -40.10
CA ALA A 33 0.14 -19.33 -40.40
C ALA A 33 -0.21 -17.89 -39.96
N ALA A 34 0.68 -17.15 -39.31
CA ALA A 34 2.12 -17.12 -39.50
C ALA A 34 2.85 -16.81 -38.18
N ARG A 35 3.91 -17.56 -37.92
CA ARG A 35 5.02 -17.13 -37.08
C ARG A 35 5.64 -15.93 -37.80
N THR A 36 5.48 -14.73 -37.26
CA THR A 36 6.31 -13.59 -37.63
C THR A 36 7.12 -13.21 -36.41
N ALA A 37 8.31 -13.79 -36.33
CA ALA A 37 9.36 -13.31 -35.45
C ALA A 37 9.78 -11.92 -35.94
N SER A 38 9.25 -10.87 -35.33
CA SER A 38 9.79 -9.51 -35.50
C SER A 38 11.10 -9.42 -34.73
N ARG A 39 12.16 -9.73 -35.47
CA ARG A 39 13.54 -9.38 -35.17
C ARG A 39 13.68 -7.87 -35.03
N VAL A 40 14.46 -7.49 -34.02
CA VAL A 40 15.43 -6.39 -34.04
C VAL A 40 14.87 -4.97 -34.18
N GLY A 41 14.90 -4.27 -33.05
CA GLY A 41 14.92 -2.81 -32.98
C GLY A 41 15.58 -2.36 -31.69
N HIS A 42 16.86 -2.70 -31.50
CA HIS A 42 17.66 -2.10 -30.42
C HIS A 42 17.73 -0.59 -30.67
N PRO A 43 17.35 0.27 -29.72
CA PRO A 43 17.62 1.70 -29.83
C PRO A 43 19.15 1.87 -29.89
N ARG A 44 19.60 2.41 -31.03
CA ARG A 44 21.00 2.69 -31.32
C ARG A 44 21.57 3.57 -30.21
N ARG A 45 22.47 2.97 -29.43
CA ARG A 45 23.46 3.68 -28.61
C ARG A 45 24.12 4.74 -29.49
N ARG A 46 24.01 6.01 -29.12
CA ARG A 46 24.84 7.09 -29.68
C ARG A 46 26.12 7.17 -28.85
N PRO A 47 27.30 6.73 -29.34
CA PRO A 47 28.54 7.12 -28.72
C PRO A 47 28.85 8.56 -29.14
N LEU A 48 28.55 9.53 -28.27
CA LEU A 48 29.11 10.87 -28.44
C LEU A 48 30.60 10.82 -28.07
N ARG A 49 31.39 10.74 -29.14
CA ARG A 49 32.60 11.54 -29.40
C ARG A 49 33.54 11.74 -28.21
N THR A 50 34.55 10.89 -28.22
CA THR A 50 35.98 11.21 -28.03
C THR A 50 36.27 12.71 -28.09
N GLY A 51 36.56 13.28 -26.93
CA GLY A 51 37.20 14.59 -26.79
C GLY A 51 38.43 14.42 -25.89
N ALA A 52 39.49 13.87 -26.44
CA ALA A 52 40.82 13.95 -25.84
C ALA A 52 41.33 15.38 -26.06
N VAL A 53 41.52 16.14 -24.98
CA VAL A 53 42.33 17.36 -25.02
C VAL A 53 43.46 17.23 -24.01
N LEU A 54 44.65 17.47 -24.55
CA LEU A 54 45.96 17.33 -23.95
C LEU A 54 46.15 18.10 -22.64
N THR A 55 46.94 17.46 -21.79
CA THR A 55 47.89 18.00 -20.81
C THR A 55 48.50 19.36 -21.18
N LEU A 56 48.64 20.28 -20.23
CA LEU A 56 49.90 21.00 -20.00
C LEU A 56 49.94 21.66 -18.59
N THR A 57 50.83 21.11 -17.76
CA THR A 57 51.72 21.79 -16.81
C THR A 57 51.46 23.24 -16.39
N GLY A 58 51.28 23.41 -15.07
CA GLY A 58 52.16 24.24 -14.23
C GLY A 58 51.91 25.74 -14.18
N LEU A 59 51.60 26.25 -12.99
CA LEU A 59 52.53 27.19 -12.33
C LEU A 59 52.26 27.27 -10.83
N LEU A 60 53.32 26.96 -10.09
CA LEU A 60 53.55 27.20 -8.68
C LEU A 60 53.58 28.72 -8.44
N GLY A 61 52.64 29.24 -7.67
CA GLY A 61 52.61 30.63 -7.22
C GLY A 61 52.58 30.71 -5.71
N LEU A 62 53.72 30.50 -5.06
CA LEU A 62 53.94 30.87 -3.66
C LEU A 62 54.07 32.40 -3.59
N GLY A 63 53.03 33.07 -3.10
CA GLY A 63 53.06 34.48 -2.73
C GLY A 63 52.90 34.65 -1.23
N LEU A 64 54.01 34.64 -0.49
CA LEU A 64 54.06 35.15 0.88
C LEU A 64 54.20 36.67 0.86
N SER A 65 53.59 37.30 1.88
CA SER A 65 53.92 38.60 2.46
C SER A 65 52.99 39.77 2.10
N ALA A 66 52.08 40.09 3.03
CA ALA A 66 52.01 41.43 3.62
C ALA A 66 51.18 41.39 4.92
N CYS A 67 51.81 41.83 6.00
CA CYS A 67 51.24 42.02 7.33
C CYS A 67 50.46 43.36 7.33
N GLY A 68 49.25 43.39 7.90
CA GLY A 68 48.46 44.60 8.10
C GLY A 68 47.30 44.32 9.03
N GLY A 69 47.39 44.83 10.26
CA GLY A 69 46.51 44.47 11.37
C GLY A 69 45.13 45.14 11.39
N GLY A 70 44.30 44.62 12.31
CA GLY A 70 43.25 45.35 13.01
C GLY A 70 42.01 45.72 12.20
N GLY A 71 40.96 44.91 12.31
CA GLY A 71 39.63 45.28 11.83
C GLY A 71 38.64 44.14 12.04
N GLU A 72 37.84 44.26 13.10
CA GLU A 72 36.80 43.34 13.51
C GLU A 72 35.70 43.13 12.44
N THR A 73 35.07 41.96 12.51
CA THR A 73 33.77 41.58 11.93
C THR A 73 33.65 41.53 10.40
N ALA A 74 34.11 40.42 9.80
CA ALA A 74 33.48 39.90 8.59
C ALA A 74 32.80 38.59 8.97
N SER A 75 31.48 38.68 9.17
CA SER A 75 30.56 37.54 9.23
C SER A 75 30.90 36.59 8.09
N SER A 76 31.50 35.45 8.41
CA SER A 76 31.49 34.31 7.50
C SER A 76 30.05 34.06 7.15
N ALA A 77 29.72 34.23 5.86
CA ALA A 77 28.47 33.79 5.32
C ALA A 77 28.41 32.28 5.60
N ASP A 78 27.53 31.92 6.53
CA ASP A 78 26.99 30.58 6.68
C ASP A 78 26.69 30.03 5.28
N PRO A 79 27.02 28.76 4.98
CA PRO A 79 26.50 28.14 3.78
C PRO A 79 24.99 28.23 3.87
N THR A 80 24.43 29.13 3.06
CA THR A 80 23.05 29.20 2.58
C THR A 80 22.27 28.00 3.11
N ALA A 81 21.44 28.28 4.12
CA ALA A 81 20.31 27.44 4.47
C ALA A 81 19.74 26.91 3.15
N SER A 82 19.93 25.61 2.94
CA SER A 82 19.26 24.91 1.87
C SER A 82 17.80 25.17 2.15
N ALA A 83 17.21 26.11 1.41
CA ALA A 83 15.77 26.20 1.32
C ALA A 83 15.40 24.82 0.82
N SER A 84 14.97 23.95 1.73
CA SER A 84 14.35 22.69 1.40
C SER A 84 13.25 23.06 0.43
N ALA A 85 13.54 22.92 -0.87
CA ALA A 85 12.53 22.87 -1.88
C ALA A 85 11.60 21.80 -1.33
N SER A 86 10.41 22.23 -0.91
CA SER A 86 9.48 21.40 -0.15
C SER A 86 9.44 20.04 -0.84
N ALA A 87 9.88 18.98 -0.14
CA ALA A 87 10.17 17.67 -0.74
C ALA A 87 8.99 17.17 -1.59
N ALA A 88 7.78 17.58 -1.22
CA ALA A 88 6.56 17.31 -1.95
C ALA A 88 6.45 17.89 -3.37
N GLY A 89 7.13 19.00 -3.70
CA GLY A 89 7.11 19.60 -5.04
C GLY A 89 7.82 18.76 -6.10
N ALA A 90 8.61 17.78 -5.67
CA ALA A 90 9.38 16.86 -6.53
C ALA A 90 8.98 15.38 -6.34
N LEU A 91 7.95 15.11 -5.52
CA LEU A 91 7.26 13.82 -5.55
C LEU A 91 6.18 13.84 -6.63
N THR A 92 6.05 12.75 -7.37
CA THR A 92 4.87 12.52 -8.23
C THR A 92 4.07 11.34 -7.71
N ALA A 93 2.76 11.43 -7.82
CA ALA A 93 1.88 10.31 -7.58
C ALA A 93 1.26 9.86 -8.91
N GLU A 94 1.39 8.57 -9.21
CA GLU A 94 1.03 7.96 -10.47
C GLU A 94 -0.03 6.88 -10.21
N ASP A 95 -1.02 6.80 -11.10
CA ASP A 95 -2.10 5.82 -11.04
C ASP A 95 -2.78 5.71 -9.67
N VAL A 96 -2.89 6.81 -8.93
CA VAL A 96 -3.52 6.81 -7.60
C VAL A 96 -5.02 6.61 -7.75
N TRP A 97 -5.60 5.75 -6.92
CA TRP A 97 -7.04 5.52 -6.87
C TRP A 97 -7.48 5.08 -5.48
N VAL A 98 -8.76 5.28 -5.17
CA VAL A 98 -9.37 4.85 -3.92
C VAL A 98 -10.39 3.76 -4.19
N LYS A 99 -10.40 2.71 -3.38
CA LYS A 99 -11.45 1.69 -3.46
C LYS A 99 -12.79 2.29 -3.02
N ALA A 100 -13.86 2.02 -3.77
CA ALA A 100 -15.21 2.40 -3.38
C ALA A 100 -15.57 1.84 -1.99
N GLY A 101 -16.34 2.63 -1.23
CA GLY A 101 -16.77 2.29 0.11
C GLY A 101 -17.92 3.21 0.52
N ASP A 102 -19.03 2.60 0.93
CA ASP A 102 -20.25 3.30 1.36
C ASP A 102 -20.24 3.67 2.86
N SER A 103 -19.39 3.00 3.66
CA SER A 103 -19.32 3.17 5.12
C SER A 103 -18.03 2.59 5.70
N GLY A 104 -17.72 2.93 6.96
CA GLY A 104 -16.61 2.37 7.70
C GLY A 104 -15.26 2.84 7.19
N MET A 105 -14.54 1.97 6.47
CA MET A 105 -13.14 2.17 6.09
C MET A 105 -12.91 1.76 4.63
N THR A 106 -11.95 2.39 3.96
CA THR A 106 -11.49 1.98 2.63
C THR A 106 -9.99 2.19 2.46
N SER A 107 -9.43 1.81 1.32
CA SER A 107 -8.00 1.92 1.03
C SER A 107 -7.74 2.65 -0.28
N ALA A 108 -6.64 3.39 -0.30
CA ALA A 108 -6.09 4.04 -1.48
C ALA A 108 -4.77 3.37 -1.90
N PHE A 109 -4.57 3.31 -3.21
CA PHE A 109 -3.51 2.59 -3.90
C PHE A 109 -2.91 3.47 -5.02
N GLY A 110 -1.75 3.10 -5.56
CA GLY A 110 -1.04 3.84 -6.60
C GLY A 110 0.48 3.73 -6.46
N HIS A 111 1.21 4.63 -7.11
CA HIS A 111 2.66 4.72 -7.01
C HIS A 111 3.09 6.13 -6.62
N VAL A 112 4.08 6.26 -5.75
CA VAL A 112 4.68 7.56 -5.40
C VAL A 112 6.15 7.51 -5.80
N VAL A 113 6.58 8.42 -6.67
CA VAL A 113 7.95 8.46 -7.20
C VAL A 113 8.68 9.67 -6.63
N ASN A 114 9.89 9.44 -6.11
CA ASN A 114 10.76 10.48 -5.62
C ASN A 114 11.75 10.91 -6.71
N HIS A 115 11.55 12.09 -7.30
CA HIS A 115 12.46 12.65 -8.30
C HIS A 115 13.56 13.53 -7.71
N THR A 116 13.67 13.62 -6.39
CA THR A 116 14.71 14.40 -5.72
C THR A 116 16.02 13.62 -5.59
N ASP A 117 17.09 14.36 -5.29
CA ASP A 117 18.42 13.81 -4.95
C ASP A 117 18.58 13.46 -3.46
N HIS A 118 17.49 13.52 -2.67
CA HIS A 118 17.52 13.19 -1.23
C HIS A 118 16.42 12.18 -0.86
N THR A 119 16.62 11.48 0.24
CA THR A 119 15.63 10.54 0.78
C THR A 119 14.41 11.32 1.26
N VAL A 120 13.21 10.90 0.86
CA VAL A 120 11.95 11.51 1.30
C VAL A 120 11.15 10.47 2.07
N ARG A 121 10.61 10.86 3.23
CA ARG A 121 9.76 9.98 4.04
C ARG A 121 8.33 10.50 4.06
N ILE A 122 7.37 9.65 3.68
CA ILE A 122 5.94 9.90 3.85
C ILE A 122 5.58 9.47 5.26
N VAL A 123 5.14 10.41 6.09
CA VAL A 123 4.90 10.19 7.53
C VAL A 123 3.41 10.19 7.88
N GLY A 124 2.54 10.50 6.92
CA GLY A 124 1.11 10.42 7.13
C GLY A 124 0.31 10.80 5.89
N ALA A 125 -1.00 10.77 6.02
CA ALA A 125 -1.91 11.21 4.96
C ALA A 125 -3.18 11.84 5.55
N GLU A 126 -3.94 12.52 4.70
CA GLU A 126 -5.22 13.13 5.05
C GLU A 126 -6.19 13.08 3.87
N SER A 127 -7.48 13.04 4.17
CA SER A 127 -8.54 13.23 3.19
C SER A 127 -9.76 13.87 3.86
N PRO A 128 -10.47 14.81 3.22
CA PRO A 128 -11.72 15.35 3.74
C PRO A 128 -12.82 14.28 3.83
N ALA A 129 -12.70 13.18 3.09
CA ALA A 129 -13.68 12.09 3.07
C ALA A 129 -13.64 11.18 4.31
N ALA A 130 -12.61 11.29 5.15
CA ALA A 130 -12.32 10.35 6.24
C ALA A 130 -12.06 11.07 7.57
N GLY A 131 -12.43 10.45 8.69
CA GLY A 131 -12.09 10.91 10.03
C GLY A 131 -10.58 10.97 10.23
N SER A 132 -9.92 9.88 9.85
CA SER A 132 -8.48 9.66 10.01
C SER A 132 -7.93 8.95 8.77
N VAL A 133 -6.65 9.12 8.47
CA VAL A 133 -5.98 8.38 7.39
C VAL A 133 -4.64 7.84 7.91
N GLN A 134 -4.44 6.55 7.74
CA GLN A 134 -3.29 5.81 8.27
C GLN A 134 -2.48 5.18 7.13
N LEU A 135 -1.19 4.97 7.37
CA LEU A 135 -0.28 4.29 6.44
C LEU A 135 -0.17 2.84 6.89
N HIS A 136 -0.56 1.88 6.04
CA HIS A 136 -0.61 0.46 6.42
C HIS A 136 0.26 -0.38 5.50
N GLU A 137 0.76 -1.49 6.04
CA GLU A 137 1.45 -2.53 5.27
C GLU A 137 0.86 -3.90 5.57
N THR A 138 0.83 -4.75 4.55
CA THR A 138 0.58 -6.18 4.73
C THR A 138 1.89 -6.88 5.12
N ALA A 139 1.90 -7.52 6.28
CA ALA A 139 2.98 -8.39 6.73
C ALA A 139 2.54 -9.85 6.73
N GLN A 140 3.44 -10.75 6.31
CA GLN A 140 3.21 -12.18 6.44
C GLN A 140 3.54 -12.65 7.86
N GLU A 141 2.57 -13.28 8.50
CA GLU A 141 2.71 -13.91 9.79
C GLU A 141 3.41 -15.28 9.68
N ALA A 142 4.01 -15.73 10.78
CA ALA A 142 4.57 -17.07 10.91
C ALA A 142 3.45 -18.13 10.93
N GLY A 143 2.93 -18.47 9.76
CA GLY A 143 1.78 -19.36 9.60
C GLY A 143 1.12 -19.31 8.22
N GLY A 144 1.57 -18.41 7.33
CA GLY A 144 1.03 -18.26 5.98
C GLY A 144 -0.19 -17.34 5.90
N SER A 145 -0.62 -16.77 7.02
CA SER A 145 -1.61 -15.70 7.06
C SER A 145 -0.97 -14.35 6.75
N SER A 146 -1.70 -13.47 6.08
CA SER A 146 -1.30 -12.08 5.84
C SER A 146 -2.14 -11.16 6.73
N THR A 147 -1.47 -10.28 7.47
CA THR A 147 -2.09 -9.33 8.39
C THR A 147 -1.77 -7.90 7.94
N MET A 148 -2.78 -7.05 7.92
CA MET A 148 -2.60 -5.60 7.71
C MET A 148 -2.31 -4.92 9.04
N ARG A 149 -1.26 -4.10 9.09
CA ARG A 149 -0.87 -3.33 10.27
C ARG A 149 -0.52 -1.89 9.90
N GLU A 150 -0.72 -0.98 10.85
CA GLU A 150 -0.28 0.40 10.72
C GLU A 150 1.26 0.49 10.73
N LYS A 151 1.79 1.42 9.94
CA LYS A 151 3.22 1.71 9.79
C LYS A 151 3.49 3.13 10.27
N GLU A 152 3.67 3.26 11.58
CA GLU A 152 3.87 4.55 12.26
C GLU A 152 5.15 5.27 11.82
N ASP A 153 6.21 4.52 11.47
CA ASP A 153 7.47 5.09 10.96
C ASP A 153 7.31 5.72 9.55
N GLY A 154 6.19 5.45 8.88
CA GLY A 154 5.91 5.89 7.53
C GLY A 154 6.67 5.12 6.44
N PHE A 155 6.68 5.67 5.23
CA PHE A 155 7.35 5.07 4.06
C PHE A 155 8.54 5.92 3.60
N THR A 156 9.73 5.34 3.65
CA THR A 156 10.96 5.94 3.11
C THR A 156 11.10 5.66 1.62
N ILE A 157 11.34 6.69 0.83
CA ILE A 157 11.58 6.63 -0.60
C ILE A 157 12.94 7.25 -0.90
N GLU A 158 13.90 6.41 -1.26
CA GLU A 158 15.24 6.86 -1.64
C GLU A 158 15.23 7.69 -2.93
N PRO A 159 16.28 8.49 -3.20
CA PRO A 159 16.40 9.27 -4.43
C PRO A 159 16.17 8.44 -5.69
N GLY A 160 15.28 8.89 -6.58
CA GLY A 160 14.96 8.21 -7.82
C GLY A 160 14.22 6.87 -7.65
N GLN A 161 13.78 6.51 -6.45
CA GLN A 161 12.99 5.32 -6.19
C GLN A 161 11.49 5.62 -6.15
N SER A 162 10.70 4.55 -6.09
CA SER A 162 9.24 4.62 -6.01
C SER A 162 8.70 3.74 -4.88
N LEU A 163 7.68 4.22 -4.20
CA LEU A 163 6.82 3.45 -3.32
C LEU A 163 5.64 2.92 -4.12
N GLU A 164 5.46 1.60 -4.11
CA GLU A 164 4.23 0.97 -4.60
C GLU A 164 3.21 0.84 -3.46
N LEU A 165 2.00 1.30 -3.72
CA LEU A 165 0.83 1.12 -2.87
C LEU A 165 -0.16 0.20 -3.61
N SER A 166 -0.24 -1.06 -3.20
CA SER A 166 -1.01 -2.10 -3.89
C SER A 166 -1.83 -2.97 -2.92
N PRO A 167 -2.95 -3.55 -3.37
CA PRO A 167 -3.72 -4.48 -2.56
C PRO A 167 -2.87 -5.70 -2.15
N GLY A 168 -2.84 -6.03 -0.85
CA GLY A 168 -1.97 -7.08 -0.29
C GLY A 168 -0.52 -6.65 -0.08
N GLY A 169 -0.22 -5.35 -0.22
CA GLY A 169 1.07 -4.74 0.07
C GLY A 169 0.90 -3.47 0.92
N ASN A 170 1.70 -2.45 0.64
CA ASN A 170 1.55 -1.15 1.29
C ASN A 170 0.29 -0.46 0.76
N HIS A 171 -0.44 0.25 1.61
CA HIS A 171 -1.62 1.00 1.21
C HIS A 171 -1.92 2.12 2.20
N VAL A 172 -2.75 3.07 1.77
CA VAL A 172 -3.20 4.17 2.63
C VAL A 172 -4.63 3.87 3.05
N MET A 173 -4.87 3.67 4.34
CA MET A 173 -6.18 3.31 4.86
C MET A 173 -6.94 4.55 5.34
N LEU A 174 -8.14 4.76 4.79
CA LEU A 174 -9.06 5.83 5.15
C LEU A 174 -10.03 5.29 6.22
N MET A 175 -9.90 5.78 7.43
CA MET A 175 -10.71 5.42 8.61
C MET A 175 -11.92 6.34 8.76
N ASP A 176 -13.00 5.82 9.32
CA ASP A 176 -14.20 6.58 9.68
C ASP A 176 -14.68 7.48 8.53
N LEU A 177 -15.10 6.84 7.43
CA LEU A 177 -15.63 7.55 6.28
C LEU A 177 -16.76 8.50 6.72
N ARG A 178 -16.61 9.77 6.37
CA ARG A 178 -17.59 10.83 6.67
C ARG A 178 -18.67 10.93 5.59
N CYS A 179 -18.36 10.39 4.42
CA CYS A 179 -19.20 10.39 3.23
C CYS A 179 -18.94 9.11 2.42
N ALA A 180 -19.94 8.68 1.64
CA ALA A 180 -19.82 7.53 0.76
C ALA A 180 -18.93 7.87 -0.46
N LEU A 181 -17.93 7.03 -0.70
CA LEU A 181 -17.01 7.07 -1.84
C LEU A 181 -17.51 6.11 -2.91
N LEU A 182 -18.12 6.63 -3.96
CA LEU A 182 -18.73 5.82 -5.01
C LEU A 182 -17.87 5.78 -6.28
N ALA A 183 -17.89 4.64 -6.96
CA ALA A 183 -17.14 4.46 -8.20
C ALA A 183 -17.52 5.52 -9.25
N GLY A 184 -16.50 6.12 -9.87
CA GLY A 184 -16.66 7.19 -10.86
C GLY A 184 -16.60 8.61 -10.30
N ASP A 185 -16.66 8.79 -8.98
CA ASP A 185 -16.33 10.05 -8.31
C ASP A 185 -14.80 10.18 -8.09
N GLU A 186 -14.36 11.31 -7.57
CA GLU A 186 -12.97 11.55 -7.17
C GLU A 186 -12.91 12.06 -5.72
N THR A 187 -11.82 11.77 -5.02
CA THR A 187 -11.55 12.32 -3.69
C THR A 187 -10.14 12.89 -3.61
N GLN A 188 -9.96 13.92 -2.78
CA GLN A 188 -8.65 14.48 -2.51
C GLN A 188 -7.93 13.62 -1.46
N LEU A 189 -6.71 13.21 -1.78
CA LEU A 189 -5.75 12.62 -0.84
C LEU A 189 -4.56 13.56 -0.71
N VAL A 190 -4.10 13.79 0.52
CA VAL A 190 -2.91 14.60 0.80
C VAL A 190 -1.91 13.70 1.53
N LEU A 191 -0.77 13.42 0.92
CA LEU A 191 0.34 12.70 1.55
C LEU A 191 1.26 13.70 2.22
N ARG A 192 1.54 13.51 3.51
CA ARG A 192 2.45 14.35 4.29
C ARG A 192 3.84 13.76 4.28
N THR A 193 4.83 14.58 3.95
CA THR A 193 6.24 14.20 4.05
C THR A 193 6.85 14.74 5.34
N GLU A 194 7.97 14.17 5.76
CA GLU A 194 8.81 14.81 6.77
C GLU A 194 9.19 16.24 6.33
N GLY A 195 9.28 17.18 7.29
CA GLY A 195 9.65 18.57 7.02
C GLY A 195 8.55 19.43 6.39
N ASP A 196 7.29 19.23 6.81
CA ASP A 196 6.11 20.04 6.42
C ASP A 196 5.71 19.98 4.93
N GLY A 197 6.29 19.08 4.14
CA GLY A 197 5.91 18.87 2.75
C GLY A 197 4.57 18.15 2.60
N GLN A 198 3.81 18.51 1.56
CA GLN A 198 2.51 17.91 1.25
C GLN A 198 2.32 17.66 -0.24
N LEU A 199 2.07 16.41 -0.61
CA LEU A 199 1.70 16.02 -1.98
C LEU A 199 0.19 15.84 -2.06
N ARG A 200 -0.48 16.74 -2.79
CA ARG A 200 -1.93 16.68 -3.03
C ARG A 200 -2.21 15.87 -4.29
N VAL A 201 -3.08 14.88 -4.18
CA VAL A 201 -3.45 13.97 -5.26
C VAL A 201 -4.97 13.91 -5.37
N SER A 202 -5.48 14.11 -6.58
CA SER A 202 -6.88 13.78 -6.90
C SER A 202 -6.93 12.32 -7.28
N ALA A 203 -7.65 11.51 -6.50
CA ALA A 203 -7.70 10.07 -6.65
C ALA A 203 -9.10 9.63 -7.13
N PRO A 204 -9.24 9.08 -8.35
CA PRO A 204 -10.48 8.48 -8.80
C PRO A 204 -10.89 7.30 -7.93
N ILE A 205 -12.19 7.19 -7.68
CA ILE A 205 -12.77 6.10 -6.92
C ILE A 205 -13.13 4.96 -7.88
N ARG A 206 -12.66 3.75 -7.57
CA ARG A 206 -12.86 2.56 -8.39
C ARG A 206 -13.51 1.44 -7.60
N ASP A 207 -14.35 0.66 -8.28
CA ASP A 207 -14.84 -0.59 -7.74
C ASP A 207 -13.71 -1.64 -7.72
N TYR A 208 -13.53 -2.32 -6.60
CA TYR A 208 -12.54 -3.38 -6.45
C TYR A 208 -12.98 -4.40 -5.41
N ALA A 209 -13.04 -5.66 -5.80
CA ALA A 209 -13.55 -6.77 -4.98
C ALA A 209 -12.44 -7.63 -4.33
N GLY A 210 -11.16 -7.22 -4.38
CA GLY A 210 -10.02 -8.08 -4.05
C GLY A 210 -9.31 -7.79 -2.71
N ALA A 211 -8.41 -8.71 -2.36
CA ALA A 211 -7.59 -8.80 -1.14
C ALA A 211 -8.37 -9.19 0.13
N GLN A 212 -8.69 -10.48 0.28
CA GLN A 212 -9.27 -11.06 1.51
C GLN A 212 -8.27 -11.08 2.67
N GLU A 213 -7.90 -9.91 3.19
CA GLU A 213 -6.92 -9.77 4.26
C GLU A 213 -7.59 -9.39 5.59
N HIS A 214 -7.09 -9.96 6.68
CA HIS A 214 -7.63 -9.73 8.01
C HIS A 214 -7.00 -8.46 8.60
N TYR A 215 -7.84 -7.55 9.10
CA TYR A 215 -7.42 -6.35 9.82
C TYR A 215 -7.30 -6.67 11.32
N ASP A 216 -6.16 -6.39 11.94
CA ASP A 216 -5.94 -6.59 13.37
C ASP A 216 -5.61 -5.25 14.07
N PRO A 217 -6.51 -4.68 14.89
CA PRO A 217 -6.30 -3.39 15.53
C PRO A 217 -5.46 -3.46 16.81
N THR A 218 -4.80 -4.57 17.15
CA THR A 218 -4.21 -4.78 18.49
C THR A 218 -2.74 -4.39 18.65
N ALA A 219 -2.10 -3.78 17.64
CA ALA A 219 -0.83 -3.09 17.85
C ALA A 219 -1.09 -1.72 18.50
N GLU A 220 -0.68 -1.57 19.76
CA GLU A 220 -0.64 -0.32 20.53
C GLU A 220 -1.94 0.19 21.19
N ALA A 221 -2.55 -0.65 22.04
CA ALA A 221 -3.22 -0.17 23.26
C ALA A 221 -2.74 -1.01 24.46
N SER A 222 -1.83 -0.42 25.23
CA SER A 222 -1.20 -1.00 26.41
C SER A 222 -2.18 -1.43 27.49
N ALA A 223 -1.86 -2.58 28.10
CA ALA A 223 -1.95 -2.89 29.53
C ALA A 223 -3.32 -2.82 30.24
N ASP A 224 -3.59 -3.90 30.97
CA ASP A 224 -4.57 -4.05 32.04
C ASP A 224 -6.02 -4.36 31.64
N ALA A 225 -6.27 -5.66 31.43
CA ALA A 225 -7.52 -6.28 31.86
C ALA A 225 -7.24 -7.74 32.20
N ASN A 226 -6.97 -7.99 33.48
CA ASN A 226 -7.09 -9.28 34.11
C ASN A 226 -8.48 -9.86 33.82
N HIS A 227 -8.55 -10.89 32.97
CA HIS A 227 -9.71 -11.78 32.90
C HIS A 227 -9.25 -13.19 33.27
N GLY A 228 -9.37 -13.46 34.58
CA GLY A 228 -9.24 -14.78 35.14
C GLY A 228 -10.23 -15.77 34.52
N GLU A 229 -9.72 -16.98 34.31
CA GLU A 229 -10.32 -18.25 34.73
C GLU A 229 -11.85 -18.33 34.66
N HIS A 230 -12.36 -19.04 33.66
CA HIS A 230 -13.68 -19.68 33.76
C HIS A 230 -13.56 -21.16 33.39
N GLU A 231 -13.33 -21.98 34.41
CA GLU A 231 -13.64 -23.41 34.40
C GLU A 231 -15.14 -23.61 34.66
N GLY A 232 -15.78 -24.42 33.82
CA GLY A 232 -16.96 -25.23 34.19
C GLY A 232 -18.35 -24.71 33.81
N HIS A 233 -19.29 -25.67 33.78
CA HIS A 233 -20.73 -25.62 33.47
C HIS A 233 -21.04 -25.78 31.97
N GLY A 234 -21.77 -26.78 31.48
CA GLY A 234 -22.71 -27.72 32.08
C GLY A 234 -23.81 -27.97 31.03
N GLU A 235 -24.35 -29.20 30.98
CA GLU A 235 -25.27 -29.72 29.97
C GLU A 235 -26.36 -28.79 29.40
N HIS A 236 -26.65 -29.05 28.13
CA HIS A 236 -27.67 -28.48 27.27
C HIS A 236 -28.97 -29.30 27.41
N ASP A 237 -30.04 -28.73 27.96
CA ASP A 237 -31.42 -29.20 27.75
C ASP A 237 -32.45 -28.17 28.27
N GLY A 238 -33.47 -27.85 27.46
CA GLY A 238 -34.68 -27.17 27.95
C GLY A 238 -35.29 -26.10 27.03
N HIS A 239 -36.30 -26.50 26.27
CA HIS A 239 -37.11 -25.70 25.36
C HIS A 239 -38.03 -24.64 26.01
N ALA A 240 -38.42 -23.68 25.15
CA ALA A 240 -39.73 -23.02 25.00
C ALA A 240 -40.05 -21.76 25.83
N GLY A 241 -40.30 -20.68 25.08
CA GLY A 241 -40.93 -19.45 25.57
C GLY A 241 -41.10 -18.41 24.48
N HIS A 242 -42.00 -18.67 23.52
CA HIS A 242 -42.43 -17.69 22.53
C HIS A 242 -43.23 -16.55 23.19
N GLY A 243 -42.68 -15.34 23.16
CA GLY A 243 -43.40 -14.10 23.45
C GLY A 243 -43.32 -13.19 22.23
N MET A 244 -44.44 -13.08 21.50
CA MET A 244 -44.56 -12.16 20.36
C MET A 244 -44.58 -10.72 20.87
N ASN A 245 -43.50 -9.97 20.63
CA ASN A 245 -43.56 -8.52 20.59
C ASN A 245 -43.57 -8.10 19.13
N SER A 246 -44.76 -7.79 18.60
CA SER A 246 -44.94 -7.01 17.38
C SER A 246 -44.54 -5.56 17.69
N GLY A 247 -43.23 -5.32 17.77
CA GLY A 247 -42.66 -4.00 17.57
C GLY A 247 -42.57 -3.77 16.07
N GLU A 248 -43.25 -2.74 15.60
CA GLU A 248 -42.99 -2.14 14.29
C GLU A 248 -41.48 -2.12 14.00
N PRO A 249 -41.02 -2.55 12.81
CA PRO A 249 -39.66 -2.26 12.40
C PRO A 249 -39.61 -0.74 12.25
N SER A 250 -39.12 -0.06 13.28
CA SER A 250 -38.50 1.24 13.07
C SER A 250 -37.38 0.93 12.10
N ASP A 251 -37.59 1.29 10.83
CA ASP A 251 -36.59 1.29 9.79
C ASP A 251 -35.46 2.21 10.26
N GLY A 252 -34.62 1.69 11.14
CA GLY A 252 -33.28 2.16 11.42
C GLY A 252 -32.46 1.83 10.18
N ALA A 253 -32.80 2.46 9.06
CA ALA A 253 -31.87 2.64 7.97
C ALA A 253 -30.67 3.32 8.62
N ALA A 254 -29.63 2.52 8.90
CA ALA A 254 -28.29 3.03 9.10
C ALA A 254 -28.08 4.01 7.95
N SER A 255 -28.18 5.30 8.27
CA SER A 255 -28.37 6.31 7.25
C SER A 255 -27.14 6.27 6.38
N ALA A 256 -27.33 5.86 5.12
CA ALA A 256 -26.26 5.81 4.15
C ALA A 256 -25.54 7.16 4.18
N LEU A 257 -24.21 7.12 4.28
CA LEU A 257 -23.42 8.34 4.35
C LEU A 257 -23.73 9.22 3.12
N PRO A 258 -23.75 10.56 3.28
CA PRO A 258 -23.90 11.46 2.13
C PRO A 258 -22.76 11.21 1.13
N ARG A 259 -22.97 11.40 -0.17
CA ARG A 259 -21.90 11.26 -1.17
C ARG A 259 -20.83 12.34 -0.94
N CYS A 260 -19.55 12.01 -1.10
CA CYS A 260 -18.46 12.97 -0.92
C CYS A 260 -18.43 14.10 -1.97
N SER A 261 -19.15 13.94 -3.08
CA SER A 261 -19.31 14.95 -4.13
C SER A 261 -20.25 16.08 -3.65
N GLY A 262 -19.68 17.07 -2.95
CA GLY A 262 -20.37 18.27 -2.45
C GLY A 262 -19.45 19.48 -2.39
#